data_AF-A0A1J9Q5A1-F1
#
_entry.id   AF-A0A1J9Q5A1-F1
#
_cell.length_a   1.000
_cell.length_b   1.000
_cell.length_c   1.000
_cell.angle_alpha   90.00
_cell.angle_beta   90.00
_cell.angle_gamma   90.00
#
_symmetry.space_group_name_H-M   'P 1'
#
loop_
_entity.id
_entity.type
_entity.pdbx_description
1 polymer ?
#
loop_
_entity_poly.entity_id
_entity_poly.type
_entity_poly.pdbx_seq_one_letter_code
_entity_poly.pdbx_strand_id
1 'polypeptide(L)'
;PVKLKPEDIMIFDPEETGVRTFILRFQQISHIYGEESVLMVLPRCLRGEALEWHIGLEPETIQDMNEGLYFWETELLKQFGKSRQQAMQEALYLRYRFSNRHTLSISSYFTRKIALLREAGINDQIQLVHHLFDGLEAQLQVTCPIDEFADDFPTLNEFRRKVKNQEASSFKLWSLQRQAAYNLQILRS
;
A
#
# COMPACT_ATOMS: atom_id res chain seq x y z
N PRO A 1 -3.59 16.54 29.77
CA PRO A 1 -3.05 15.56 28.79
C PRO A 1 -4.10 15.25 27.71
N VAL A 2 -3.74 15.37 26.43
CA VAL A 2 -4.64 14.99 25.33
C VAL A 2 -4.79 13.47 25.34
N LYS A 3 -6.03 12.98 25.42
CA LYS A 3 -6.33 11.55 25.43
C LYS A 3 -6.24 11.02 23.99
N LEU A 4 -5.33 10.07 23.76
CA LEU A 4 -5.18 9.38 22.48
C LEU A 4 -6.46 8.62 22.13
N LYS A 5 -6.96 8.80 20.91
CA LYS A 5 -8.14 8.09 20.39
C LYS A 5 -7.74 7.04 19.35
N PRO A 6 -8.56 6.01 19.12
CA PRO A 6 -8.29 4.99 18.09
C PRO A 6 -8.03 5.58 16.70
N GLU A 7 -8.77 6.65 16.35
CA GLU A 7 -8.65 7.32 15.05
C GLU A 7 -7.32 8.06 14.88
N ASP A 8 -6.66 8.44 15.97
CA ASP A 8 -5.34 9.09 15.94
C ASP A 8 -4.24 8.09 15.56
N ILE A 9 -4.43 6.83 15.96
CA ILE A 9 -3.62 5.69 15.49
C ILE A 9 -4.04 5.38 14.06
N MET A 10 -5.11 4.59 13.90
CA MET A 10 -5.69 4.09 12.66
C MET A 10 -6.67 2.97 13.04
N ILE A 11 -7.83 2.90 12.38
CA ILE A 11 -8.70 1.73 12.51
C ILE A 11 -8.14 0.59 11.65
N PHE A 12 -8.05 -0.60 12.23
CA PHE A 12 -7.56 -1.79 11.55
C PHE A 12 -8.71 -2.75 11.24
N ASP A 13 -8.94 -2.92 9.95
CA ASP A 13 -9.77 -3.96 9.36
C ASP A 13 -8.90 -4.69 8.32
N PRO A 14 -8.69 -6.01 8.42
CA PRO A 14 -7.80 -6.75 7.53
C PRO A 14 -8.28 -6.78 6.08
N GLU A 15 -9.57 -6.54 5.81
CA GLU A 15 -10.09 -6.43 4.44
C GLU A 15 -9.73 -5.09 3.79
N GLU A 16 -9.58 -4.02 4.59
CA GLU A 16 -9.36 -2.66 4.09
C GLU A 16 -7.90 -2.20 4.24
N THR A 17 -7.22 -2.65 5.29
CA THR A 17 -5.93 -2.14 5.74
C THR A 17 -4.92 -3.27 5.91
N GLY A 18 -3.74 -3.13 5.30
CA GLY A 18 -2.68 -4.11 5.48
C GLY A 18 -2.07 -4.06 6.89
N VAL A 19 -1.88 -5.22 7.52
CA VAL A 19 -1.39 -5.34 8.91
C VAL A 19 -0.08 -4.59 9.17
N ARG A 20 0.87 -4.62 8.22
CA ARG A 20 2.13 -3.89 8.34
C ARG A 20 1.97 -2.38 8.33
N THR A 21 0.97 -1.86 7.61
CA THR A 21 0.65 -0.43 7.62
C THR A 21 0.14 -0.02 8.99
N PHE A 22 -0.74 -0.83 9.57
CA PHE A 22 -1.25 -0.61 10.92
C PHE A 22 -0.13 -0.68 11.98
N ILE A 23 0.77 -1.67 11.88
CA ILE A 23 1.95 -1.81 12.76
C ILE A 23 2.85 -0.59 12.70
N LEU A 24 3.28 -0.19 11.50
CA LEU A 24 4.10 0.99 11.31
C LEU A 24 3.43 2.24 11.90
N ARG A 25 2.10 2.33 11.77
CA ARG A 25 1.36 3.48 12.26
C ARG A 25 1.34 3.56 13.78
N PHE A 26 1.02 2.48 14.48
CA PHE A 26 1.04 2.53 15.95
C PHE A 26 2.45 2.70 16.51
N GLN A 27 3.47 2.14 15.85
CA GLN A 27 4.87 2.38 16.22
C GLN A 27 5.20 3.87 16.09
N GLN A 28 4.82 4.53 15.00
CA GLN A 28 5.04 5.98 14.87
C GLN A 28 4.33 6.78 15.97
N ILE A 29 3.10 6.42 16.32
CA ILE A 29 2.34 7.11 17.36
C ILE A 29 2.93 6.88 18.75
N SER A 30 3.53 5.73 19.03
CA SER A 30 4.18 5.46 20.32
C SER A 30 5.38 6.37 20.57
N HIS A 31 6.08 6.82 19.52
CA HIS A 31 7.17 7.80 19.65
C HIS A 31 6.68 9.18 20.09
N ILE A 32 5.39 9.48 19.91
CA ILE A 32 4.78 10.78 20.23
C ILE A 32 4.06 10.71 21.58
N TYR A 33 3.30 9.65 21.83
CA TYR A 33 2.40 9.52 22.99
C TYR A 33 2.92 8.59 24.09
N GLY A 34 4.04 7.89 23.84
CA GLY A 34 4.52 6.81 24.68
C GLY A 34 3.82 5.49 24.36
N GLU A 35 4.52 4.40 24.64
CA GLU A 35 4.07 3.03 24.39
C GLU A 35 2.83 2.65 25.19
N GLU A 36 2.81 2.94 26.50
CA GLU A 36 1.68 2.65 27.39
C GLU A 36 0.36 3.27 26.90
N SER A 37 0.42 4.53 26.44
CA SER A 37 -0.74 5.23 25.86
C SER A 37 -1.30 4.52 24.63
N VAL A 38 -0.42 3.95 23.80
CA VAL A 38 -0.81 3.23 22.58
C VAL A 38 -1.40 1.87 22.93
N LEU A 39 -0.78 1.11 23.84
CA LEU A 39 -1.25 -0.21 24.27
C LEU A 39 -2.70 -0.15 24.79
N MET A 40 -3.04 0.87 25.59
CA MET A 40 -4.41 1.07 26.08
C MET A 40 -5.46 1.33 24.99
N VAL A 41 -5.04 1.73 23.78
CA VAL A 41 -5.92 2.11 22.68
C VAL A 41 -5.98 1.04 21.60
N LEU A 42 -4.92 0.24 21.41
CA LEU A 42 -4.81 -0.75 20.33
C LEU A 42 -6.00 -1.71 20.19
N PRO A 43 -6.53 -2.35 21.26
CA PRO A 43 -7.72 -3.20 21.14
C PRO A 43 -8.93 -2.49 20.53
N ARG A 44 -9.04 -1.17 20.75
CA ARG A 44 -10.16 -0.34 20.29
C ARG A 44 -10.03 0.07 18.82
N CYS A 45 -8.86 -0.14 18.23
CA CYS A 45 -8.61 0.09 16.81
C CYS A 45 -9.12 -1.04 15.92
N LEU A 46 -9.35 -2.24 16.48
CA LEU A 46 -9.70 -3.44 15.71
C LEU A 46 -11.17 -3.42 15.26
N ARG A 47 -11.43 -3.86 14.03
CA ARG A 47 -12.77 -4.03 13.43
C ARG A 47 -12.84 -5.34 12.64
N GLY A 48 -14.07 -5.77 12.34
CA GLY A 48 -14.32 -6.99 11.56
C GLY A 48 -13.62 -8.21 12.15
N GLU A 49 -13.03 -9.01 11.28
CA GLU A 49 -12.29 -10.23 11.63
C GLU A 49 -11.16 -9.97 12.66
N ALA A 50 -10.51 -8.81 12.62
CA ALA A 50 -9.45 -8.50 13.59
C ALA A 50 -9.97 -8.34 15.02
N LEU A 51 -11.18 -7.81 15.19
CA LEU A 51 -11.79 -7.71 16.53
C LEU A 51 -12.22 -9.10 17.03
N GLU A 52 -12.83 -9.91 16.16
CA GLU A 52 -13.25 -11.27 16.49
C GLU A 52 -12.06 -12.14 16.90
N TRP A 53 -10.96 -12.07 16.14
CA TRP A 53 -9.70 -12.72 16.48
C TRP A 53 -9.20 -12.31 17.87
N HIS A 54 -9.12 -11.02 18.17
CA HIS A 54 -8.61 -10.54 19.45
C HIS A 54 -9.47 -10.97 20.64
N ILE A 55 -10.80 -11.01 20.48
CA ILE A 55 -11.71 -11.49 21.53
C ILE A 55 -11.52 -12.99 21.80
N GLY A 56 -11.13 -13.76 20.79
CA GLY A 56 -10.90 -15.21 20.90
C GLY A 56 -9.50 -15.61 21.38
N LEU A 57 -8.62 -14.66 21.72
CA LEU A 57 -7.28 -14.97 22.22
C LEU A 57 -7.33 -15.50 23.66
N GLU A 58 -6.37 -16.38 23.99
CA GLU A 58 -6.19 -16.86 25.36
C GLU A 58 -5.76 -15.72 26.29
N PRO A 59 -6.16 -15.74 27.57
CA PRO A 59 -5.82 -14.68 28.53
C PRO A 59 -4.32 -14.42 28.65
N GLU A 60 -3.49 -15.47 28.57
CA GLU A 60 -2.03 -15.36 28.62
C GLU A 60 -1.48 -14.55 27.43
N THR A 61 -2.01 -14.79 26.22
CA THR A 61 -1.62 -14.01 25.04
C THR A 61 -2.03 -12.55 25.17
N ILE A 62 -3.23 -12.27 25.70
CA ILE A 62 -3.67 -10.89 25.96
C ILE A 62 -2.77 -10.22 27.00
N GLN A 63 -2.34 -10.96 28.03
CA GLN A 63 -1.42 -10.45 29.04
C GLN A 63 -0.08 -10.06 28.40
N ASP A 64 0.54 -10.96 27.63
CA ASP A 64 1.80 -10.69 26.92
C ASP A 64 1.65 -9.47 25.99
N MET A 65 0.54 -9.39 25.24
CA MET A 65 0.23 -8.24 24.37
C MET A 65 0.11 -6.93 25.15
N ASN A 66 -0.32 -6.95 26.41
CA ASN A 66 -0.36 -5.75 27.24
C ASN A 66 1.02 -5.34 27.81
N GLU A 67 2.04 -6.20 27.72
CA GLU A 67 3.40 -5.91 28.20
C GLU A 67 4.24 -5.12 27.18
N GLY A 68 3.89 -5.14 25.88
CA GLY A 68 4.63 -4.38 24.88
C GLY A 68 4.14 -4.49 23.44
N LEU A 69 4.51 -3.50 22.64
CA LEU A 69 4.14 -3.40 21.22
C LEU A 69 4.76 -4.51 20.35
N TYR A 70 5.86 -5.10 20.81
CA TYR A 70 6.49 -6.24 20.15
C TYR A 70 5.56 -7.46 20.09
N PHE A 71 4.84 -7.75 21.17
CA PHE A 71 3.90 -8.87 21.23
C PHE A 71 2.70 -8.62 20.33
N TRP A 72 2.19 -7.39 20.30
CA TRP A 72 1.17 -6.95 19.33
C TRP A 72 1.61 -7.18 17.89
N GLU A 73 2.79 -6.69 17.53
CA GLU A 73 3.34 -6.87 16.19
C GLU A 73 3.44 -8.35 15.83
N THR A 74 3.95 -9.17 16.75
CA THR A 74 4.16 -10.61 16.54
C THR A 74 2.85 -11.35 16.28
N GLU A 75 1.84 -11.17 17.15
CA GLU A 75 0.56 -11.86 17.02
C GLU A 75 -0.25 -11.34 15.83
N LEU A 76 -0.22 -10.03 15.54
CA LEU A 76 -0.84 -9.47 14.34
C LEU A 76 -0.22 -10.02 13.05
N LEU A 77 1.11 -10.12 12.98
CA LEU A 77 1.79 -10.67 11.80
C LEU A 77 1.56 -12.18 11.66
N LYS A 78 1.46 -12.90 12.76
CA LYS A 78 1.16 -14.34 12.76
C LYS A 78 -0.25 -14.60 12.23
N GLN A 79 -1.23 -13.78 12.59
CA GLN A 79 -2.62 -13.94 12.15
C GLN A 79 -2.90 -13.36 10.76
N PHE A 80 -2.47 -12.12 10.51
CA PHE A 80 -2.86 -11.35 9.32
C PHE A 80 -1.70 -11.04 8.38
N GLY A 81 -0.48 -11.47 8.71
CA GLY A 81 0.70 -11.27 7.87
C GLY A 81 0.62 -12.11 6.60
N LYS A 82 0.98 -11.51 5.48
CA LYS A 82 1.11 -12.26 4.23
C LYS A 82 2.48 -12.93 4.19
N SER A 83 2.52 -14.15 3.65
CA SER A 83 3.80 -14.73 3.26
C SER A 83 4.47 -13.85 2.19
N ARG A 84 5.80 -13.86 2.14
CA ARG A 84 6.56 -13.13 1.12
C ARG A 84 6.10 -13.49 -0.30
N GLN A 85 5.77 -14.77 -0.53
CA GLN A 85 5.30 -15.26 -1.81
C GLN A 85 3.91 -14.69 -2.17
N GLN A 86 2.95 -14.70 -1.24
CA GLN A 86 1.63 -14.10 -1.47
C GLN A 86 1.73 -12.60 -1.75
N ALA A 87 2.51 -11.87 -0.94
CA ALA A 87 2.71 -10.45 -1.12
C ALA A 87 3.35 -10.12 -2.49
N MET A 88 4.34 -10.93 -2.91
CA MET A 88 4.96 -10.79 -4.24
C MET A 88 3.96 -11.05 -5.36
N GLN A 89 3.17 -12.13 -5.27
CA GLN A 89 2.14 -12.43 -6.27
C GLN A 89 1.14 -11.28 -6.40
N GLU A 90 0.60 -10.79 -5.28
CA GLU A 90 -0.30 -9.63 -5.27
C GLU A 90 0.36 -8.38 -5.86
N ALA A 91 1.63 -8.10 -5.55
CA ALA A 91 2.37 -6.97 -6.09
C ALA A 91 2.48 -7.04 -7.63
N LEU A 92 2.72 -8.24 -8.17
CA LEU A 92 2.84 -8.47 -9.61
C LEU A 92 1.49 -8.33 -10.35
N TYR A 93 0.39 -8.75 -9.72
CA TYR A 93 -0.95 -8.58 -10.27
C TYR A 93 -1.48 -7.16 -10.13
N LEU A 94 -1.02 -6.39 -9.14
CA LEU A 94 -1.42 -5.01 -8.96
C LEU A 94 -0.85 -4.13 -10.08
N ARG A 95 -1.73 -3.72 -10.98
CA ARG A 95 -1.42 -2.89 -12.15
C ARG A 95 -2.33 -1.68 -12.20
N TYR A 96 -1.76 -0.52 -12.52
CA TYR A 96 -2.53 0.69 -12.76
C TYR A 96 -3.00 0.72 -14.21
N ARG A 97 -4.29 0.97 -14.43
CA ARG A 97 -4.87 1.11 -15.77
C ARG A 97 -5.72 2.35 -15.83
N PHE A 98 -5.77 2.99 -16.99
CA PHE A 98 -6.65 4.15 -17.16
C PHE A 98 -8.14 3.79 -17.08
N SER A 99 -8.50 2.55 -17.43
CA SER A 99 -9.87 2.04 -17.35
C SER A 99 -10.40 1.96 -15.91
N ASN A 100 -9.55 1.72 -14.91
CA ASN A 100 -9.94 1.56 -13.51
C ASN A 100 -9.48 2.72 -12.60
N ARG A 101 -9.07 3.86 -13.17
CA ARG A 101 -8.55 5.02 -12.41
C ARG A 101 -9.49 5.57 -11.34
N HIS A 102 -10.80 5.30 -11.45
CA HIS A 102 -11.82 5.72 -10.49
C HIS A 102 -11.90 4.81 -9.27
N THR A 103 -11.54 3.53 -9.39
CA THR A 103 -11.45 2.59 -8.26
C THR A 103 -10.03 2.47 -7.71
N LEU A 104 -9.01 2.71 -8.55
CA LEU A 104 -7.61 2.70 -8.16
C LEU A 104 -6.91 3.97 -8.69
N SER A 105 -6.84 5.01 -7.86
CA SER A 105 -6.07 6.20 -8.20
C SER A 105 -4.56 5.88 -8.31
N ILE A 106 -3.80 6.69 -9.06
CA ILE A 106 -2.35 6.50 -9.17
C ILE A 106 -1.64 6.57 -7.81
N SER A 107 -2.14 7.41 -6.90
CA SER A 107 -1.61 7.52 -5.54
C SER A 107 -1.86 6.25 -4.74
N SER A 108 -3.08 5.71 -4.82
CA SER A 108 -3.46 4.45 -4.18
C SER A 108 -2.66 3.28 -4.73
N TYR A 109 -2.43 3.24 -6.06
CA TYR A 109 -1.57 2.25 -6.70
C TYR A 109 -0.16 2.28 -6.11
N PHE A 110 0.50 3.45 -6.08
CA PHE A 110 1.85 3.55 -5.52
C PHE A 110 1.91 3.09 -4.07
N THR A 111 1.00 3.58 -3.23
CA THR A 111 0.99 3.23 -1.81
C THR A 111 0.80 1.72 -1.60
N ARG A 112 -0.21 1.12 -2.26
CA ARG A 112 -0.49 -0.32 -2.14
C ARG A 112 0.64 -1.17 -2.68
N LYS A 113 1.19 -0.82 -3.84
CA LYS A 113 2.25 -1.62 -4.47
C LYS A 113 3.56 -1.56 -3.70
N ILE A 114 3.96 -0.39 -3.19
CA ILE A 114 5.14 -0.26 -2.33
C ILE A 114 4.96 -1.09 -1.04
N ALA A 115 3.77 -1.06 -0.43
CA ALA A 115 3.50 -1.86 0.77
C ALA A 115 3.66 -3.37 0.51
N LEU A 116 3.07 -3.88 -0.57
CA LEU A 116 3.19 -5.29 -0.97
C LEU A 116 4.63 -5.69 -1.29
N LEU A 117 5.38 -4.85 -2.00
CA LEU A 117 6.79 -5.12 -2.34
C LEU A 117 7.66 -5.18 -1.09
N ARG A 118 7.48 -4.25 -0.15
CA ARG A 118 8.19 -4.27 1.14
C ARG A 118 7.85 -5.49 1.97
N GLU A 119 6.58 -5.90 1.96
CA GLU A 119 6.13 -7.14 2.61
C GLU A 119 6.73 -8.40 1.96
N ALA A 120 6.96 -8.38 0.65
CA ALA A 120 7.71 -9.40 -0.07
C ALA A 120 9.23 -9.39 0.22
N GLY A 121 9.73 -8.40 0.98
CA GLY A 121 11.15 -8.22 1.31
C GLY A 121 11.92 -7.30 0.36
N ILE A 122 11.25 -6.67 -0.61
CA ILE A 122 11.85 -5.75 -1.58
C ILE A 122 11.89 -4.36 -0.96
N ASN A 123 13.08 -3.97 -0.51
CA ASN A 123 13.31 -2.66 0.13
C ASN A 123 14.27 -1.78 -0.68
N ASP A 124 14.98 -2.36 -1.64
CA ASP A 124 15.90 -1.63 -2.52
C ASP A 124 15.13 -0.63 -3.39
N GLN A 125 15.64 0.60 -3.46
CA GLN A 125 14.95 1.70 -4.14
C GLN A 125 14.84 1.45 -5.65
N ILE A 126 15.89 0.91 -6.26
CA ILE A 126 15.94 0.66 -7.70
C ILE A 126 14.88 -0.40 -8.03
N GLN A 127 14.88 -1.53 -7.31
CA GLN A 127 13.88 -2.58 -7.47
C GLN A 127 12.44 -2.09 -7.27
N LEU A 128 12.20 -1.25 -6.26
CA LEU A 128 10.87 -0.65 -6.04
C LEU A 128 10.43 0.19 -7.25
N VAL A 129 11.31 1.01 -7.81
CA VAL A 129 11.00 1.85 -8.97
C VAL A 129 10.72 1.01 -10.22
N HIS A 130 11.52 -0.04 -10.49
CA HIS A 130 11.25 -0.97 -11.60
C HIS A 130 9.88 -1.63 -11.47
N HIS A 131 9.59 -2.24 -10.32
CA HIS A 131 8.29 -2.90 -10.12
C HIS A 131 7.11 -1.94 -10.23
N LEU A 132 7.28 -0.70 -9.77
CA LEU A 132 6.25 0.33 -9.94
C LEU A 132 6.05 0.66 -11.42
N PHE A 133 7.12 0.85 -12.18
CA PHE A 133 7.08 1.12 -13.61
C PHE A 133 6.44 -0.01 -14.42
N ASP A 134 6.83 -1.26 -14.15
CA ASP A 134 6.32 -2.45 -14.85
C ASP A 134 4.81 -2.60 -14.72
N GLY A 135 4.23 -2.14 -13.61
CA GLY A 135 2.78 -2.19 -13.40
C GLY A 135 2.01 -0.99 -13.93
N LEU A 136 2.66 0.01 -14.53
CA LEU A 136 1.97 1.16 -15.12
C LEU A 136 1.25 0.79 -16.43
N GLU A 137 0.41 1.71 -16.88
CA GLU A 137 -0.16 1.69 -18.22
C GLU A 137 0.92 2.02 -19.26
N ALA A 138 0.87 1.40 -20.45
CA ALA A 138 1.90 1.56 -21.47
C ALA A 138 2.16 3.04 -21.84
N GLN A 139 1.11 3.86 -21.95
CA GLN A 139 1.27 5.30 -22.22
C GLN A 139 2.04 6.04 -21.12
N LEU A 140 1.92 5.62 -19.85
CA LEU A 140 2.71 6.18 -18.76
C LEU A 140 4.15 5.71 -18.80
N GLN A 141 4.40 4.45 -19.19
CA GLN A 141 5.77 3.95 -19.35
C GLN A 141 6.53 4.73 -20.45
N VAL A 142 5.85 5.03 -21.56
CA VAL A 142 6.43 5.82 -22.66
C VAL A 142 6.70 7.27 -22.27
N THR A 143 5.81 7.91 -21.51
CA THR A 143 5.98 9.31 -21.10
C THR A 143 6.88 9.48 -19.88
N CYS A 144 7.07 8.42 -19.11
CA CYS A 144 7.92 8.39 -17.92
C CYS A 144 8.98 7.29 -18.01
N PRO A 145 9.86 7.31 -19.02
CA PRO A 145 10.88 6.28 -19.17
C PRO A 145 11.81 6.27 -17.96
N ILE A 146 12.30 5.07 -17.65
CA ILE A 146 13.40 4.83 -16.74
C ILE A 146 14.58 4.37 -17.59
N ASP A 147 15.74 4.94 -17.33
CA ASP A 147 17.01 4.48 -17.90
C ASP A 147 17.76 3.74 -16.79
N GLU A 148 17.96 2.44 -16.98
CA GLU A 148 18.61 1.56 -15.99
C GLU A 148 20.13 1.78 -15.94
N PHE A 149 20.69 2.44 -16.95
CA PHE A 149 22.12 2.70 -17.10
C PHE A 149 22.49 4.16 -16.86
N ALA A 150 21.52 5.00 -16.49
CA ALA A 150 21.79 6.38 -16.15
C ALA A 150 22.58 6.46 -14.84
N ASP A 151 23.60 7.33 -14.81
CA ASP A 151 24.40 7.62 -13.61
C ASP A 151 23.54 8.20 -12.46
N ASP A 152 22.39 8.79 -12.79
CA ASP A 152 21.42 9.38 -11.85
C ASP A 152 20.05 8.67 -11.95
N PHE A 153 19.98 7.47 -11.36
CA PHE A 153 18.72 6.71 -11.31
C PHE A 153 17.71 7.42 -10.39
N PRO A 154 16.45 7.64 -10.84
CA PRO A 154 15.51 8.47 -10.10
C PRO A 154 15.18 7.87 -8.74
N THR A 155 15.11 8.73 -7.73
CA THR A 155 14.59 8.31 -6.43
C THR A 155 13.12 7.90 -6.53
N LEU A 156 12.67 7.09 -5.58
CA LEU A 156 11.27 6.67 -5.52
C LEU A 156 10.30 7.86 -5.50
N ASN A 157 10.67 8.95 -4.82
CA ASN A 157 9.84 10.15 -4.75
C ASN A 157 9.83 10.95 -6.06
N GLU A 158 10.98 11.07 -6.73
CA GLU A 158 11.08 11.73 -8.03
C GLU A 158 10.29 10.97 -9.08
N PHE A 159 10.41 9.64 -9.12
CA PHE A 159 9.65 8.80 -10.03
C PHE A 159 8.14 8.96 -9.80
N ARG A 160 7.67 8.85 -8.54
CA ARG A 160 6.25 9.06 -8.20
C ARG A 160 5.74 10.44 -8.62
N ARG A 161 6.54 11.49 -8.40
CA ARG A 161 6.20 12.86 -8.79
C ARG A 161 6.10 12.99 -10.31
N LYS A 162 7.09 12.45 -11.05
CA LYS A 162 7.10 12.44 -12.52
C LYS A 162 5.84 11.80 -13.08
N VAL A 163 5.50 10.58 -12.62
CA VAL A 163 4.32 9.84 -13.09
C VAL A 163 3.02 10.58 -12.77
N LYS A 164 2.87 11.12 -11.54
CA LYS A 164 1.69 11.91 -11.16
C LYS A 164 1.49 13.13 -12.07
N ASN A 165 2.58 13.83 -12.37
CA ASN A 165 2.53 15.02 -13.24
C ASN A 165 2.13 14.66 -14.69
N GLN A 166 2.43 13.46 -15.15
CA GLN A 166 2.11 12.97 -16.49
C GLN A 166 0.79 12.20 -16.59
N GLU A 167 0.09 11.95 -15.47
CA GLU A 167 -1.13 11.14 -15.46
C GLU A 167 -2.22 11.72 -16.35
N ALA A 168 -2.52 13.01 -16.19
CA ALA A 168 -3.63 13.67 -16.89
C ALA A 168 -3.40 13.77 -18.41
N SER A 169 -2.19 14.15 -18.82
CA SER A 169 -1.81 14.23 -20.24
C SER A 169 -1.83 12.85 -20.89
N SER A 170 -1.26 11.84 -20.24
CA SER A 170 -1.25 10.46 -20.73
C SER A 170 -2.66 9.87 -20.84
N PHE A 171 -3.54 10.15 -19.87
CA PHE A 171 -4.94 9.72 -19.93
C PHE A 171 -5.69 10.34 -21.12
N LYS A 172 -5.47 11.64 -21.37
CA LYS A 172 -6.05 12.33 -22.53
C LYS A 172 -5.59 11.67 -23.85
N LEU A 173 -4.30 11.36 -23.98
CA LEU A 173 -3.78 10.67 -25.17
C LEU A 173 -4.40 9.28 -25.34
N TRP A 174 -4.46 8.50 -24.26
CA TRP A 174 -5.07 7.17 -24.26
C TRP A 174 -6.55 7.21 -24.67
N SER A 175 -7.33 8.14 -24.13
CA SER A 175 -8.75 8.27 -24.46
C SER A 175 -8.99 8.65 -25.93
N LEU A 176 -8.19 9.55 -26.49
CA LEU A 176 -8.25 9.92 -27.90
C LEU A 176 -7.91 8.74 -28.82
N GLN A 177 -6.86 7.99 -28.50
CA GLN A 177 -6.47 6.79 -29.26
C GLN A 177 -7.59 5.74 -29.26
N ARG A 178 -8.23 5.53 -28.12
CA ARG A 178 -9.35 4.58 -27.99
C ARG A 178 -10.57 5.01 -28.79
N GLN A 179 -10.91 6.31 -28.79
CA GLN A 179 -12.00 6.84 -29.61
C GLN A 179 -11.73 6.68 -31.11
N ALA A 180 -10.50 6.99 -31.54
CA ALA A 180 -10.10 6.83 -32.94
C ALA A 180 -10.18 5.36 -33.39
N ALA A 181 -9.72 4.42 -32.56
CA ALA A 181 -9.80 2.99 -32.85
C ALA A 181 -11.26 2.50 -32.99
N TYR A 182 -12.15 2.97 -32.11
CA TYR A 182 -13.57 2.64 -32.17
C TYR A 182 -14.24 3.16 -33.47
N ASN A 183 -13.97 4.42 -33.82
CA ASN A 183 -14.52 5.02 -35.04
C ASN A 183 -14.05 4.27 -36.31
N LEU A 184 -12.80 3.81 -36.34
CA LEU A 184 -12.27 3.03 -37.46
C LEU A 184 -12.87 1.62 -37.56
N GLN A 185 -13.29 1.02 -36.46
CA GLN A 185 -13.98 -0.27 -36.47
C GLN A 185 -15.39 -0.14 -37.05
N ILE A 186 -16.14 0.90 -36.69
CA ILE A 186 -17.47 1.17 -37.24
C ILE A 186 -17.43 1.41 -38.75
N LEU A 187 -16.42 2.12 -39.24
CA LEU A 187 -16.29 2.40 -40.69
C LEU A 187 -15.92 1.15 -41.52
N ARG A 188 -15.50 0.06 -40.88
CA ARG A 188 -15.11 -1.20 -41.53
C ARG A 188 -16.17 -2.30 -41.43
N SER A 189 -17.22 -2.10 -40.62
CA SER A 189 -18.37 -2.99 -40.43
C SER A 189 -19.57 -2.50 -41.24
#